data_AF-A0A6G4N8F4-F1
#
_entry.id   AF-A0A6G4N8F4-F1
#
_cell.length_a   1.000
_cell.length_b   1.000
_cell.length_c   1.000
_cell.angle_alpha   90.00
_cell.angle_beta   90.00
_cell.angle_gamma   90.00
#
_symmetry.space_group_name_H-M   'P 1'
#
loop_
_entity.id
_entity.type
_entity.pdbx_description
1 polymer ?
#
loop_
_entity_poly.entity_id
_entity_poly.type
_entity_poly.pdbx_seq_one_letter_code
_entity_poly.pdbx_strand_id
1 'polypeptide(L)' 'MFKKAKLILIATLLLSGCSAMENESKKDTKTETKSVPEEMEASKYVGQGFQPPAEKDAIEFAKKH' A
#
# COMPACT_ATOMS: atom_id res chain seq x y z
N MET A 1 23.54 41.60 -3.19
CA MET A 1 23.72 40.32 -3.92
C MET A 1 23.69 39.08 -3.02
N PHE A 2 24.13 39.15 -1.75
CA PHE A 2 24.15 38.03 -0.79
C PHE A 2 22.81 37.30 -0.53
N LYS A 3 21.67 38.01 -0.55
CA LYS A 3 20.35 37.40 -0.28
C LYS A 3 19.94 36.35 -1.30
N LYS A 4 20.34 36.52 -2.57
CA LYS A 4 20.02 35.59 -3.67
C LYS A 4 20.88 34.32 -3.60
N ALA A 5 22.16 34.45 -3.22
CA ALA A 5 23.08 33.33 -3.04
C ALA A 5 22.63 32.41 -1.88
N LYS A 6 22.11 32.98 -0.78
CA LYS A 6 21.61 32.20 0.36
C LYS A 6 20.40 31.33 -0.01
N LEU A 7 19.51 31.83 -0.89
CA LEU A 7 18.36 31.07 -1.38
C LEU A 7 18.79 29.91 -2.29
N ILE A 8 19.76 30.14 -3.17
CA ILE A 8 20.31 29.10 -4.05
C ILE A 8 20.96 27.98 -3.23
N LEU A 9 21.71 28.32 -2.19
CA LEU A 9 22.35 27.32 -1.32
C LEU A 9 21.32 26.41 -0.61
N ILE A 10 20.24 26.99 -0.08
CA ILE A 10 19.16 26.23 0.58
C ILE A 10 18.44 25.34 -0.43
N ALA A 11 18.14 25.84 -1.63
CA ALA A 11 17.49 25.07 -2.68
C ALA A 11 18.35 23.88 -3.13
N THR A 12 19.67 24.07 -3.30
CA THR A 12 20.59 22.99 -3.66
C THR A 12 20.66 21.94 -2.55
N LEU A 13 20.70 22.35 -1.28
CA LEU A 13 20.76 21.44 -0.13
C LEU A 13 19.47 20.60 0.02
N LEU A 14 18.30 21.20 -0.27
CA LEU A 14 17.02 20.49 -0.32
C LEU A 14 16.93 19.50 -1.50
N LEU A 15 17.54 19.83 -2.65
CA LEU A 15 17.55 18.95 -3.82
C LEU A 15 18.55 17.78 -3.69
N SER A 16 19.67 17.99 -2.99
CA SER A 16 20.74 16.99 -2.87
C SER A 16 20.64 16.10 -1.62
N GLY A 17 19.69 16.35 -0.72
CA GLY A 17 19.63 15.70 0.59
C GLY A 17 18.22 15.36 1.06
N CYS A 18 17.54 14.46 0.36
CA CYS A 18 16.47 13.65 0.93
C CYS A 18 16.94 12.19 0.95
N SER A 19 17.94 11.89 1.78
CA SER A 19 18.20 10.50 2.18
C SER A 19 16.95 10.02 2.89
N ALA A 20 16.41 8.88 2.44
CA ALA A 20 15.23 8.26 3.02
C ALA A 20 15.32 8.31 4.54
N MET A 21 14.44 9.11 5.16
CA MET A 21 14.07 8.89 6.54
C MET A 21 13.50 7.48 6.53
N GLU A 22 14.17 6.53 7.18
CA GLU A 22 13.56 5.28 7.62
C GLU A 22 12.50 5.65 8.64
N ASN A 23 11.39 6.10 8.07
CA ASN A 23 10.12 6.11 8.71
C ASN A 23 9.83 4.63 9.04
N GLU A 24 9.75 4.34 10.32
CA GLU A 24 8.78 3.38 10.87
C GLU A 24 7.35 3.86 10.52
N SER A 25 7.11 4.21 9.26
CA SER A 25 5.80 4.34 8.68
C SER A 25 5.36 2.93 8.45
N LYS A 26 4.45 2.48 9.31
CA LYS A 26 3.28 1.69 8.95
C LYS A 26 3.24 1.47 7.44
N LYS A 27 3.58 0.25 7.05
CA LYS A 27 3.63 -0.26 5.69
C LYS A 27 2.26 -0.11 5.03
N ASP A 28 1.97 1.09 4.55
CA ASP A 28 0.84 1.43 3.70
C ASP A 28 1.37 1.92 2.35
N THR A 29 2.40 1.25 1.83
CA THR A 29 2.80 1.38 0.42
C THR A 29 2.45 0.08 -0.25
N LYS A 30 1.43 0.17 -1.12
CA LYS A 30 0.74 -0.93 -1.80
C LYS A 30 -0.22 -1.63 -0.83
N THR A 31 -1.48 -1.21 -0.81
CA THR A 31 -2.56 -2.20 -0.79
C THR A 31 -2.33 -3.04 -2.05
N GLU A 32 -1.40 -3.99 -1.97
CA GLU A 32 -1.52 -5.20 -2.74
C GLU A 32 -2.85 -5.76 -2.27
N THR A 33 -3.93 -5.40 -2.96
CA THR A 33 -5.08 -6.27 -3.00
C THR A 33 -4.51 -7.56 -3.56
N LYS A 34 -4.01 -8.42 -2.67
CA LYS A 34 -3.56 -9.76 -3.01
C LYS A 34 -4.83 -10.47 -3.42
N SER A 35 -5.19 -10.32 -4.69
CA SER A 35 -6.29 -11.05 -5.28
C SER A 35 -5.95 -12.52 -5.18
N VAL A 36 -6.94 -13.31 -4.78
CA VAL A 36 -6.83 -14.76 -4.91
C VAL A 36 -6.86 -15.04 -6.42
N PRO A 37 -5.89 -15.78 -6.97
CA PRO A 37 -5.94 -16.18 -8.38
C PRO A 37 -7.20 -17.01 -8.64
N GLU A 38 -7.73 -16.96 -9.86
CA GLU A 38 -8.93 -17.70 -10.24
C GLU A 38 -8.77 -19.21 -10.04
N GLU A 39 -7.59 -19.73 -10.38
CA GLU A 39 -7.21 -21.12 -10.14
C GLU A 39 -5.90 -21.19 -9.37
N MET A 40 -5.75 -22.25 -8.58
CA MET A 40 -4.50 -22.57 -7.91
C MET A 40 -4.37 -24.06 -7.62
N GLU A 41 -3.13 -24.49 -7.41
CA GLU A 41 -2.79 -25.85 -7.00
C GLU A 41 -3.62 -26.28 -5.78
N ALA A 42 -4.32 -27.41 -5.88
CA ALA A 42 -5.15 -27.94 -4.80
C ALA A 42 -4.34 -28.19 -3.51
N SER A 43 -3.08 -28.58 -3.64
CA SER A 43 -2.15 -28.77 -2.51
C SER A 43 -1.85 -27.48 -1.73
N LYS A 44 -2.07 -26.31 -2.35
CA LYS A 44 -1.86 -24.98 -1.75
C LYS A 44 -3.17 -24.30 -1.37
N TYR A 45 -4.32 -24.87 -1.76
CA TYR A 45 -5.63 -24.29 -1.52
C TYR A 45 -6.13 -24.63 -0.11
N VAL A 46 -6.46 -23.59 0.65
CA VAL A 46 -6.95 -23.69 2.03
C VAL A 46 -8.31 -23.02 2.21
N GLY A 47 -9.02 -22.74 1.11
CA GLY A 47 -10.35 -22.11 1.12
C GLY A 47 -10.36 -20.60 0.84
N GLN A 48 -9.21 -20.00 0.51
CA GLN A 48 -9.14 -18.58 0.14
C GLN A 48 -10.00 -18.27 -1.08
N GLY A 49 -10.70 -17.13 -1.08
CA GLY A 49 -11.51 -16.69 -2.22
C GLY A 49 -12.77 -17.52 -2.49
N PHE A 50 -13.06 -18.55 -1.69
CA PHE A 50 -14.32 -19.28 -1.79
C PHE A 50 -15.49 -18.37 -1.45
N GLN A 51 -16.36 -18.14 -2.41
CA GLN A 51 -17.55 -17.31 -2.25
C GLN A 51 -18.70 -17.92 -3.06
N PRO A 52 -19.69 -18.55 -2.40
CA PRO A 52 -20.92 -18.96 -3.08
C PRO A 52 -21.61 -17.75 -3.72
N PRO A 53 -22.40 -17.95 -4.80
CA PRO A 53 -23.25 -16.90 -5.36
C PRO A 53 -24.15 -16.33 -4.26
N ALA A 54 -23.94 -15.06 -3.94
CA ALA A 54 -24.64 -14.36 -2.87
C ALA A 54 -24.71 -12.88 -3.18
N GLU A 55 -25.74 -12.23 -2.66
CA GLU A 55 -25.84 -10.77 -2.68
C GLU A 55 -24.70 -10.16 -1.85
N LYS A 56 -24.19 -9.01 -2.29
CA LYS A 56 -23.10 -8.31 -1.59
C LYS A 56 -23.48 -7.99 -0.14
N ASP A 57 -24.75 -7.65 0.07
CA ASP A 57 -25.28 -7.29 1.39
C ASP A 57 -25.33 -8.50 2.31
N ALA A 58 -25.66 -9.69 1.79
CA ALA A 58 -25.62 -10.94 2.56
C ALA A 58 -24.18 -11.30 2.97
N ILE A 59 -23.20 -11.05 2.09
CA ILE A 59 -21.77 -11.23 2.40
C ILE A 59 -21.34 -10.27 3.50
N GLU A 60 -21.74 -8.99 3.43
CA GLU A 60 -21.42 -8.01 4.46
C GLU A 60 -22.09 -8.33 5.81
N PHE A 61 -23.35 -8.76 5.79
CA PHE A 61 -24.08 -9.18 6.97
C PHE A 61 -23.40 -10.36 7.66
N ALA A 62 -23.00 -11.40 6.92
CA ALA A 62 -22.31 -12.57 7.45
C ALA A 62 -20.92 -12.26 8.02
N LYS A 63 -20.29 -11.15 7.64
CA LYS A 63 -19.03 -10.69 8.25
C LYS A 63 -19.24 -10.00 9.59
N LYS A 64 -20.46 -9.50 9.86
CA LYS A 64 -20.79 -8.73 11.07
C LYS A 64 -21.31 -9.61 12.22
N HIS A 65 -21.83 -10.80 11.92
CA HIS A 65 -22.51 -11.70 12.86
C HIS A 65 -21.85 -13.08 12.88
#